data_AF-A0A8S9BSL4-F1
#
_entry.id   AF-A0A8S9BSL4-F1
#
_cell.length_a   1.000
_cell.length_b   1.000
_cell.length_c   1.000
_cell.angle_alpha   90.00
_cell.angle_beta   90.00
_cell.angle_gamma   90.00
#
_symmetry.space_group_name_H-M   'P 1'
#
loop_
_entity.id
_entity.type
_entity.pdbx_description
1 polymer ?
#
loop_
_entity_poly.entity_id
_entity_poly.type
_entity_poly.pdbx_seq_one_letter_code
_entity_poly.pdbx_strand_id
1 'polypeptide(L)'
;MTLSQIVVGIDFGTTYSGVSWALNRGNRQVNLITNWENPTAGFTNPNSNKVPTLISYENGSAVAWGFEAALSGDANLRWFKILLEPEYRYKQMSEQAIYSREILERMNKTPQDAVADYLQLLWQHAEEHIRHRIPKDDDGHNHELKVVITVPAMWSDVAKDQTREAAKKAGIPGEISLVSEPEAAALATFKDRSTNGEPLRKDDVYVVCDAGGGTVDLISYKIRSLDPLEIEECAIGDGGLCGSAYIDMGFEKFVKLKVGEAEYNRMNENHRKRMMIDFDVQVKRGFSGKDQKNRSVELRGVRNNAEEGIINGAIILSADSIRTLFDQVCSQVEDLVEKQIDEVEEKGFAVKAVLLVGGFGASRYLHHRLENGYKNRQKEIQVIQNAEA
;
A
#
# COMPACT_ATOMS: atom_id res chain seq x y z
N MET A 1 -11.81 37.86 5.47
CA MET A 1 -12.16 36.55 6.05
C MET A 1 -11.44 35.52 5.21
N THR A 2 -10.55 34.72 5.79
CA THR A 2 -9.98 33.57 5.07
C THR A 2 -11.13 32.62 4.73
N LEU A 3 -11.32 32.31 3.45
CA LEU A 3 -12.25 31.28 3.02
C LEU A 3 -11.92 29.99 3.76
N SER A 4 -12.95 29.31 4.25
CA SER A 4 -12.77 28.03 4.90
C SER A 4 -12.39 26.98 3.88
N GLN A 5 -11.27 26.30 4.11
CA GLN A 5 -10.78 25.27 3.18
C GLN A 5 -11.10 23.87 3.71
N ILE A 6 -11.51 22.99 2.81
CA ILE A 6 -11.49 21.54 3.02
C ILE A 6 -10.24 21.03 2.31
N VAL A 7 -9.36 20.36 3.05
CA VAL A 7 -8.20 19.68 2.47
C VAL A 7 -8.47 18.20 2.51
N VAL A 8 -8.37 17.53 1.36
CA VAL A 8 -8.53 16.07 1.22
C VAL A 8 -7.20 15.48 0.80
N GLY A 9 -6.69 14.52 1.55
CA GLY A 9 -5.53 13.71 1.20
C GLY A 9 -5.99 12.35 0.69
N ILE A 10 -5.57 11.98 -0.52
CA ILE A 10 -5.83 10.68 -1.12
C ILE A 10 -4.51 9.91 -1.20
N ASP A 11 -4.42 8.83 -0.44
CA ASP A 11 -3.40 7.81 -0.63
C ASP A 11 -3.87 6.88 -1.75
N PHE A 12 -3.42 7.09 -2.98
CA PHE A 12 -3.75 6.23 -4.12
C PHE A 12 -2.72 5.12 -4.24
N GLY A 13 -2.72 4.14 -3.34
CA GLY A 13 -1.71 3.06 -3.33
C GLY A 13 -1.93 1.96 -4.38
N THR A 14 -0.90 1.15 -4.63
CA THR A 14 -0.94 0.05 -5.62
C THR A 14 -1.91 -1.07 -5.25
N THR A 15 -2.05 -1.37 -3.96
CA THR A 15 -2.86 -2.49 -3.44
C THR A 15 -4.07 -2.01 -2.66
N TYR A 16 -3.93 -0.92 -1.92
CA TYR A 16 -4.98 -0.28 -1.15
C TYR A 16 -4.89 1.23 -1.33
N SER A 17 -6.02 1.91 -1.27
CA SER A 17 -6.12 3.36 -1.21
C SER A 17 -6.74 3.81 0.10
N GLY A 18 -6.45 5.03 0.54
CA GLY A 18 -7.04 5.65 1.73
C GLY A 18 -7.42 7.10 1.45
N VAL A 19 -8.39 7.61 2.20
CA VAL A 19 -8.79 9.03 2.11
C VAL A 19 -8.86 9.63 3.51
N SER A 20 -8.25 10.80 3.65
CA SER A 20 -8.30 11.61 4.85
C SER A 20 -8.74 13.03 4.51
N TRP A 21 -9.34 13.74 5.46
CA TRP A 21 -9.73 15.13 5.24
C TRP A 21 -9.69 15.96 6.52
N ALA A 22 -9.48 17.26 6.38
CA ALA A 22 -9.51 18.21 7.49
C ALA A 22 -10.18 19.52 7.08
N LEU A 23 -10.88 20.14 8.03
CA LEU A 23 -11.32 21.53 7.90
C LEU A 23 -10.20 22.45 8.37
N ASN A 24 -9.77 23.36 7.51
CA ASN A 24 -8.81 24.39 7.87
C ASN A 24 -9.51 25.53 8.63
N ARG A 25 -10.17 25.19 9.74
CA ARG A 25 -10.81 26.10 10.71
C ARG A 25 -10.43 25.68 12.12
N GLY A 26 -9.75 26.55 12.86
CA GLY A 26 -9.44 26.29 14.27
C GLY A 26 -8.56 25.05 14.47
N ASN A 27 -9.09 24.04 15.17
CA ASN A 27 -8.34 22.83 15.52
C ASN A 27 -8.20 21.90 14.29
N ARG A 28 -6.98 21.72 13.80
CA ARG A 28 -6.65 20.97 12.57
C ARG A 28 -6.66 19.46 12.80
N GLN A 29 -7.86 18.92 13.06
CA GLN A 29 -8.07 17.48 13.20
C GLN A 29 -8.18 16.82 11.82
N VAL A 30 -7.37 15.78 11.61
CA VAL A 30 -7.45 14.93 10.41
C VAL A 30 -8.46 13.83 10.68
N ASN A 31 -9.40 13.66 9.75
CA ASN A 31 -10.44 12.63 9.81
C ASN A 31 -10.15 11.59 8.73
N LEU A 32 -10.09 10.31 9.11
CA LEU A 32 -9.95 9.20 8.19
C LEU A 32 -11.33 8.70 7.75
N ILE A 33 -11.47 8.39 6.45
CA ILE A 33 -12.64 7.66 5.96
C ILE A 33 -12.42 6.18 6.25
N THR A 34 -13.34 5.57 6.98
CA THR A 34 -13.22 4.17 7.43
C THR A 34 -14.40 3.28 7.08
N ASN A 35 -15.52 3.87 6.68
CA ASN A 35 -16.80 3.23 6.43
C ASN A 35 -16.96 2.82 4.96
N TRP A 36 -16.05 1.97 4.47
CA TRP A 36 -16.12 1.44 3.12
C TRP A 36 -17.18 0.33 3.00
N GLU A 37 -17.84 0.23 1.85
CA GLU A 37 -18.74 -0.88 1.57
C GLU A 37 -17.92 -2.18 1.46
N ASN A 38 -18.11 -3.08 2.43
CA ASN A 38 -17.34 -4.32 2.54
C ASN A 38 -18.27 -5.55 2.61
N PRO A 39 -18.75 -6.06 1.46
CA PRO A 39 -19.61 -7.24 1.41
C PRO A 39 -18.90 -8.53 1.88
N THR A 40 -17.57 -8.51 2.00
CA THR A 40 -16.78 -9.65 2.48
C THR A 40 -16.63 -9.69 4.01
N ALA A 41 -17.11 -8.66 4.72
CA ALA A 41 -16.92 -8.48 6.16
C ALA A 41 -17.71 -9.44 7.06
N GLY A 42 -18.25 -10.55 6.54
CA GLY A 42 -19.23 -11.42 7.20
C GLY A 42 -18.98 -11.77 8.68
N PHE A 43 -17.73 -11.69 9.18
CA PHE A 43 -17.37 -11.79 10.61
C PHE A 43 -16.22 -10.87 11.08
N THR A 44 -15.84 -9.84 10.33
CA THR A 44 -14.72 -8.93 10.66
C THR A 44 -15.20 -7.49 10.87
N ASN A 45 -14.35 -6.63 11.45
CA ASN A 45 -14.64 -5.20 11.54
C ASN A 45 -14.99 -4.67 10.13
N PRO A 46 -16.22 -4.13 9.92
CA PRO A 46 -16.61 -3.60 8.62
C PRO A 46 -15.81 -2.34 8.27
N ASN A 47 -15.28 -1.65 9.29
CA ASN A 47 -14.48 -0.46 9.12
C ASN A 47 -13.02 -0.82 8.85
N SER A 48 -12.42 -0.14 7.87
CA SER A 48 -11.02 -0.28 7.49
C SER A 48 -10.47 1.11 7.19
N ASN A 49 -9.22 1.42 7.55
CA ASN A 49 -8.63 2.71 7.21
C ASN A 49 -8.32 2.85 5.70
N LYS A 50 -8.45 1.75 4.95
CA LYS A 50 -8.17 1.67 3.52
C LYS A 50 -9.17 0.79 2.78
N VAL A 51 -9.31 1.02 1.47
CA VAL A 51 -10.10 0.24 0.52
C VAL A 51 -9.18 -0.40 -0.53
N PRO A 52 -9.42 -1.63 -1.02
CA PRO A 52 -8.58 -2.23 -2.04
C PRO A 52 -8.52 -1.39 -3.33
N THR A 53 -7.33 -1.22 -3.89
CA THR A 53 -7.14 -0.63 -5.22
C THR A 53 -7.46 -1.66 -6.29
N LEU A 54 -8.75 -1.95 -6.42
CA LEU A 54 -9.33 -2.98 -7.27
C LEU A 54 -10.55 -2.40 -7.97
N ILE A 55 -10.67 -2.67 -9.26
CA ILE A 55 -11.83 -2.30 -10.08
C ILE A 55 -12.19 -3.46 -10.99
N SER A 56 -13.48 -3.71 -11.15
CA SER A 56 -14.01 -4.76 -12.01
C SER A 56 -14.83 -4.17 -13.13
N TYR A 57 -14.68 -4.74 -14.32
CA TYR A 57 -15.38 -4.31 -15.52
C TYR A 57 -16.30 -5.40 -16.06
N GLU A 58 -17.42 -4.96 -16.64
CA GLU A 58 -18.31 -5.76 -17.48
C GLU A 58 -18.69 -4.93 -18.71
N ASN A 59 -18.55 -5.50 -19.90
CA ASN A 59 -18.83 -4.81 -21.17
C ASN A 59 -18.14 -3.44 -21.31
N GLY A 60 -16.92 -3.31 -20.78
CA GLY A 60 -16.12 -2.08 -20.83
C GLY A 60 -16.55 -0.99 -19.83
N SER A 61 -17.53 -1.24 -18.98
CA SER A 61 -17.96 -0.32 -17.92
C SER A 61 -17.56 -0.83 -16.54
N ALA A 62 -17.15 0.06 -15.65
CA ALA A 62 -16.85 -0.32 -14.26
C ALA A 62 -18.15 -0.72 -13.55
N VAL A 63 -18.19 -1.92 -12.99
CA VAL A 63 -19.38 -2.47 -12.30
C VAL A 63 -19.19 -2.65 -10.80
N ALA A 64 -17.94 -2.69 -10.33
CA ALA A 64 -17.60 -2.79 -8.91
C ALA A 64 -16.19 -2.25 -8.66
N TRP A 65 -15.93 -1.81 -7.43
CA TRP A 65 -14.62 -1.35 -6.99
C TRP A 65 -14.36 -1.77 -5.53
N GLY A 66 -13.14 -1.57 -5.05
CA GLY A 66 -12.82 -1.82 -3.64
C GLY A 66 -13.03 -3.28 -3.23
N PHE A 67 -13.70 -3.48 -2.09
CA PHE A 67 -13.99 -4.81 -1.57
C PHE A 67 -15.01 -5.56 -2.43
N GLU A 68 -15.91 -4.86 -3.11
CA GLU A 68 -16.95 -5.46 -3.94
C GLU A 68 -16.38 -6.08 -5.22
N ALA A 69 -15.38 -5.43 -5.82
CA ALA A 69 -14.75 -5.93 -7.04
C ALA A 69 -14.13 -7.32 -6.88
N ALA A 70 -13.72 -7.72 -5.67
CA ALA A 70 -13.19 -9.07 -5.45
C ALA A 70 -14.22 -10.18 -5.74
N LEU A 71 -15.52 -9.85 -5.73
CA LEU A 71 -16.63 -10.79 -5.89
C LEU A 71 -17.38 -10.62 -7.22
N SER A 72 -17.05 -9.62 -8.02
CA SER A 72 -17.89 -9.15 -9.13
C SER A 72 -17.13 -9.07 -10.47
N GLY A 73 -17.89 -9.13 -11.56
CA GLY A 73 -17.47 -8.94 -12.95
C GLY A 73 -16.49 -9.97 -13.51
N ASP A 74 -16.27 -9.91 -14.82
CA ASP A 74 -15.44 -10.85 -15.57
C ASP A 74 -13.95 -10.43 -15.60
N ALA A 75 -13.68 -9.14 -15.40
CA ALA A 75 -12.39 -8.51 -15.61
C ALA A 75 -11.94 -7.71 -14.38
N ASN A 76 -11.19 -8.36 -13.49
CA ASN A 76 -10.69 -7.75 -12.25
C ASN A 76 -9.29 -7.17 -12.42
N LEU A 77 -9.18 -5.84 -12.41
CA LEU A 77 -7.90 -5.16 -12.56
C LEU A 77 -7.24 -4.89 -11.21
N ARG A 78 -5.97 -5.32 -11.09
CA ARG A 78 -5.10 -5.08 -9.94
C ARG A 78 -3.81 -4.43 -10.39
N TRP A 79 -3.26 -3.56 -9.56
CA TRP A 79 -1.95 -2.93 -9.80
C TRP A 79 -1.89 -2.12 -11.09
N PHE A 80 -3.06 -1.71 -11.61
CA PHE A 80 -3.17 -0.83 -12.76
C PHE A 80 -2.52 0.54 -12.52
N LYS A 81 -2.31 0.93 -11.24
CA LYS A 81 -1.46 2.06 -10.85
C LYS A 81 -0.03 1.97 -11.42
N ILE A 82 0.60 0.79 -11.39
CA ILE A 82 1.96 0.59 -11.90
C ILE A 82 2.03 0.83 -13.41
N LEU A 83 0.92 0.61 -14.12
CA LEU A 83 0.85 0.78 -15.58
C LEU A 83 0.93 2.24 -16.05
N LEU A 84 0.94 3.21 -15.13
CA LEU A 84 1.23 4.61 -15.45
C LEU A 84 2.72 4.86 -15.75
N GLU A 85 3.61 3.99 -15.26
CA GLU A 85 5.02 4.01 -15.65
C GLU A 85 5.21 3.48 -17.08
N PRO A 86 6.29 3.87 -17.78
CA PRO A 86 6.66 3.26 -19.05
C PRO A 86 6.90 1.75 -18.90
N GLU A 87 6.51 0.98 -19.92
CA GLU A 87 6.46 -0.48 -19.86
C GLU A 87 7.77 -1.16 -19.44
N TYR A 88 8.92 -0.62 -19.85
CA TYR A 88 10.22 -1.19 -19.52
C TYR A 88 10.51 -1.19 -18.01
N ARG A 89 9.84 -0.36 -17.20
CA ARG A 89 10.05 -0.28 -15.75
C ARG A 89 9.37 -1.38 -14.95
N TYR A 90 8.32 -2.02 -15.49
CA TYR A 90 7.58 -3.06 -14.75
C TYR A 90 7.42 -4.38 -15.51
N LYS A 91 7.64 -4.42 -16.83
CA LYS A 91 7.41 -5.62 -17.66
C LYS A 91 8.17 -6.86 -17.18
N GLN A 92 9.36 -6.68 -16.62
CA GLN A 92 10.16 -7.81 -16.12
C GLN A 92 9.83 -8.19 -14.67
N MET A 93 8.96 -7.43 -14.00
CA MET A 93 8.83 -7.44 -12.54
C MET A 93 7.41 -7.66 -12.03
N SER A 94 6.36 -7.59 -12.88
CA SER A 94 4.97 -7.78 -12.43
C SER A 94 4.09 -8.49 -13.46
N GLU A 95 3.87 -9.79 -13.26
CA GLU A 95 2.92 -10.61 -14.04
C GLU A 95 1.48 -10.04 -13.93
N GLN A 96 1.10 -9.52 -12.77
CA GLN A 96 -0.22 -8.97 -12.46
C GLN A 96 -0.48 -7.65 -13.19
N ALA A 97 0.52 -6.78 -13.28
CA ALA A 97 0.40 -5.56 -14.06
C ALA A 97 0.23 -5.90 -15.56
N ILE A 98 0.99 -6.87 -16.08
CA ILE A 98 0.85 -7.34 -17.47
C ILE A 98 -0.55 -7.90 -17.72
N TYR A 99 -1.05 -8.76 -16.83
CA TYR A 99 -2.40 -9.30 -16.93
C TYR A 99 -3.46 -8.19 -16.98
N SER A 100 -3.36 -7.20 -16.10
CA SER A 100 -4.28 -6.05 -16.11
C SER A 100 -4.16 -5.21 -17.38
N ARG A 101 -2.96 -5.06 -17.95
CA ARG A 101 -2.75 -4.39 -19.24
C ARG A 101 -3.45 -5.14 -20.37
N GLU A 102 -3.28 -6.45 -20.47
CA GLU A 102 -3.93 -7.26 -21.52
C GLU A 102 -5.46 -7.16 -21.46
N ILE A 103 -6.03 -7.13 -20.25
CA ILE A 103 -7.48 -6.92 -20.07
C ILE A 103 -7.88 -5.53 -20.57
N LEU A 104 -7.13 -4.49 -20.23
CA LEU A 104 -7.40 -3.12 -20.66
C LEU A 104 -7.36 -2.99 -22.19
N GLU A 105 -6.37 -3.59 -22.85
CA GLU A 105 -6.25 -3.62 -24.30
C GLU A 105 -7.46 -4.29 -24.97
N ARG A 106 -7.94 -5.41 -24.42
CA ARG A 106 -9.16 -6.09 -24.93
C ARG A 106 -10.42 -5.24 -24.79
N MET A 107 -10.46 -4.35 -23.81
CA MET A 107 -11.56 -3.40 -23.59
C MET A 107 -11.35 -2.05 -24.30
N ASN A 108 -10.26 -1.90 -25.07
CA ASN A 108 -9.86 -0.64 -25.70
C ASN A 108 -9.78 0.53 -24.69
N LYS A 109 -9.22 0.24 -23.50
CA LYS A 109 -8.97 1.22 -22.43
C LYS A 109 -7.47 1.39 -22.20
N THR A 110 -7.08 2.59 -21.82
CA THR A 110 -5.72 2.91 -21.39
C THR A 110 -5.56 2.70 -19.87
N PRO A 111 -4.33 2.56 -19.36
CA PRO A 111 -4.08 2.60 -17.91
C PRO A 111 -4.66 3.85 -17.22
N GLN A 112 -4.55 5.01 -17.86
CA GLN A 112 -5.10 6.26 -17.36
C GLN A 112 -6.63 6.21 -17.23
N ASP A 113 -7.32 5.51 -18.13
CA ASP A 113 -8.78 5.31 -18.03
C ASP A 113 -9.13 4.49 -16.79
N ALA A 114 -8.39 3.41 -16.52
CA ALA A 114 -8.61 2.58 -15.34
C ALA A 114 -8.40 3.36 -14.03
N VAL A 115 -7.35 4.18 -13.99
CA VAL A 115 -7.07 5.05 -12.85
C VAL A 115 -8.16 6.10 -12.69
N ALA A 116 -8.61 6.72 -13.78
CA ALA A 116 -9.68 7.71 -13.73
C ALA A 116 -11.01 7.11 -13.25
N ASP A 117 -11.39 5.94 -13.78
CA ASP A 117 -12.61 5.23 -13.38
C ASP A 117 -12.57 4.88 -11.87
N TYR A 118 -11.43 4.38 -11.37
CA TYR A 118 -11.26 4.07 -9.94
C TYR A 118 -11.27 5.32 -9.06
N LEU A 119 -10.52 6.36 -9.43
CA LEU A 119 -10.48 7.62 -8.68
C LEU A 119 -11.83 8.32 -8.65
N GLN A 120 -12.65 8.17 -9.71
CA GLN A 120 -14.01 8.72 -9.74
C GLN A 120 -14.89 8.08 -8.67
N LEU A 121 -14.89 6.75 -8.58
CA LEU A 121 -15.67 6.00 -7.58
C LEU A 121 -15.18 6.30 -6.16
N LEU A 122 -13.85 6.35 -5.96
CA LEU A 122 -13.23 6.73 -4.68
C LEU A 122 -13.62 8.15 -4.26
N TRP A 123 -13.58 9.09 -5.21
CA TRP A 123 -13.95 10.49 -4.96
C TRP A 123 -15.43 10.66 -4.64
N GLN A 124 -16.33 9.99 -5.37
CA GLN A 124 -17.77 10.04 -5.11
C GLN A 124 -18.10 9.59 -3.68
N HIS A 125 -17.51 8.48 -3.24
CA HIS A 125 -17.67 8.01 -1.86
C HIS A 125 -17.09 9.00 -0.84
N ALA A 126 -15.90 9.53 -1.11
CA ALA A 126 -15.25 10.50 -0.23
C ALA A 126 -16.05 11.80 -0.09
N GLU A 127 -16.53 12.35 -1.20
CA GLU A 127 -17.34 13.55 -1.26
C GLU A 127 -18.65 13.36 -0.48
N GLU A 128 -19.33 12.23 -0.68
CA GLU A 128 -20.54 11.90 0.06
C GLU A 128 -20.25 11.82 1.57
N HIS A 129 -19.19 11.12 1.98
CA HIS A 129 -18.82 11.02 3.40
C HIS A 129 -18.51 12.39 4.01
N ILE A 130 -17.72 13.22 3.33
CA ILE A 130 -17.36 14.57 3.79
C ILE A 130 -18.62 15.44 3.93
N ARG A 131 -19.51 15.43 2.93
CA ARG A 131 -20.76 16.21 2.94
C ARG A 131 -21.67 15.83 4.10
N HIS A 132 -21.71 14.57 4.51
CA HIS A 132 -22.50 14.11 5.66
C HIS A 132 -21.89 14.47 7.01
N ARG A 133 -20.57 14.70 7.08
CA ARG A 133 -19.84 14.97 8.33
C ARG A 133 -19.67 16.46 8.64
N ILE A 134 -19.74 17.32 7.62
CA ILE A 134 -19.70 18.78 7.83
C ILE A 134 -21.04 19.24 8.43
N PRO A 135 -21.04 19.95 9.57
CA PRO A 135 -22.26 20.43 10.21
C PRO A 135 -23.13 21.26 9.26
N LYS A 136 -24.45 21.05 9.31
CA LYS A 136 -25.42 21.81 8.49
C LYS A 136 -25.50 23.30 8.85
N ASP A 137 -25.03 23.65 10.05
CA ASP A 137 -24.93 25.02 10.57
C ASP A 137 -23.65 25.73 10.06
N ASP A 138 -22.94 25.14 9.09
CA ASP A 138 -21.97 25.84 8.25
C ASP A 138 -22.75 26.51 7.11
N ASP A 139 -23.25 27.71 7.40
CA ASP A 139 -24.26 28.53 6.71
C ASP A 139 -23.97 28.88 5.22
N GLY A 140 -23.81 27.88 4.34
CA GLY A 140 -23.64 28.12 2.91
C GLY A 140 -22.29 28.74 2.53
N HIS A 141 -21.24 28.52 3.34
CA HIS A 141 -19.90 28.85 2.92
C HIS A 141 -19.44 27.87 1.82
N ASN A 142 -19.20 28.37 0.62
CA ASN A 142 -18.41 27.67 -0.39
C ASN A 142 -17.01 27.42 0.20
N HIS A 143 -16.76 26.20 0.66
CA HIS A 143 -15.43 25.81 1.05
C HIS A 143 -14.57 25.71 -0.21
N GLU A 144 -13.39 26.33 -0.19
CA GLU A 144 -12.39 26.03 -1.20
C GLU A 144 -11.88 24.61 -0.94
N LEU A 145 -11.95 23.77 -1.97
CA LEU A 145 -11.47 22.40 -1.90
C LEU A 145 -10.04 22.31 -2.43
N LYS A 146 -9.15 21.71 -1.64
CA LYS A 146 -7.80 21.32 -2.04
C LYS A 146 -7.64 19.82 -1.93
N VAL A 147 -7.13 19.19 -2.98
CA VAL A 147 -6.91 17.75 -3.01
C VAL A 147 -5.42 17.49 -3.18
N VAL A 148 -4.87 16.68 -2.29
CA VAL A 148 -3.48 16.22 -2.33
C VAL A 148 -3.49 14.73 -2.61
N ILE A 149 -2.84 14.28 -3.68
CA ILE A 149 -2.76 12.85 -4.04
C ILE A 149 -1.32 12.38 -3.87
N THR A 150 -1.12 11.24 -3.20
CA THR A 150 0.21 10.66 -3.05
C THR A 150 0.66 9.95 -4.31
N VAL A 151 1.96 10.02 -4.60
CA VAL A 151 2.63 9.25 -5.67
C VAL A 151 3.95 8.69 -5.15
N PRO A 152 4.40 7.51 -5.63
CA PRO A 152 5.72 7.00 -5.27
C PRO A 152 6.83 8.01 -5.60
N ALA A 153 7.84 8.12 -4.74
CA ALA A 153 8.93 9.08 -4.93
C ALA A 153 9.71 8.82 -6.23
N MET A 154 9.90 7.53 -6.56
CA MET A 154 10.64 7.05 -7.71
C MET A 154 9.91 7.17 -9.05
N TRP A 155 8.67 7.66 -9.04
CA TRP A 155 7.90 7.81 -10.26
C TRP A 155 8.47 8.87 -11.19
N SER A 156 8.48 8.52 -12.48
CA SER A 156 8.80 9.41 -13.57
C SER A 156 7.79 10.57 -13.64
N ASP A 157 8.23 11.69 -14.21
CA ASP A 157 7.33 12.84 -14.42
C ASP A 157 6.12 12.46 -15.29
N VAL A 158 6.30 11.51 -16.21
CA VAL A 158 5.20 10.95 -17.02
C VAL A 158 4.14 10.27 -16.14
N ALA A 159 4.53 9.42 -15.18
CA ALA A 159 3.58 8.75 -14.30
C ALA A 159 2.89 9.72 -13.33
N LYS A 160 3.64 10.73 -12.83
CA LYS A 160 3.09 11.81 -12.00
C LYS A 160 2.06 12.63 -12.77
N ASP A 161 2.37 13.01 -14.01
CA ASP A 161 1.45 13.76 -14.87
C ASP A 161 0.21 12.93 -15.24
N GLN A 162 0.38 11.65 -15.59
CA GLN A 162 -0.75 10.75 -15.86
C GLN A 162 -1.68 10.60 -14.65
N THR A 163 -1.13 10.59 -13.43
CA THR A 163 -1.93 10.56 -12.19
C THR A 163 -2.77 11.82 -12.04
N ARG A 164 -2.16 12.99 -12.28
CA ARG A 164 -2.86 14.28 -12.23
C ARG A 164 -3.97 14.34 -13.28
N GLU A 165 -3.71 13.90 -14.50
CA GLU A 165 -4.71 13.90 -15.58
C GLU A 165 -5.81 12.86 -15.34
N ALA A 166 -5.51 11.70 -14.76
CA ALA A 166 -6.52 10.73 -14.34
C ALA A 166 -7.42 11.30 -13.23
N ALA A 167 -6.85 11.99 -12.25
CA ALA A 167 -7.61 12.66 -11.19
C ALA A 167 -8.55 13.76 -11.72
N LYS A 168 -8.08 14.56 -12.69
CA LYS A 168 -8.94 15.52 -13.40
C LYS A 168 -10.06 14.82 -14.18
N LYS A 169 -9.73 13.75 -14.90
CA LYS A 169 -10.71 12.96 -15.68
C LYS A 169 -11.75 12.29 -14.78
N ALA A 170 -11.38 11.91 -13.56
CA ALA A 170 -12.27 11.39 -12.53
C ALA A 170 -13.28 12.41 -12.00
N GLY A 171 -13.13 13.70 -12.35
CA GLY A 171 -14.01 14.77 -11.90
C GLY A 171 -13.68 15.29 -10.51
N ILE A 172 -12.48 15.02 -9.98
CA ILE A 172 -12.00 15.59 -8.71
C ILE A 172 -11.90 17.11 -8.88
N PRO A 173 -12.66 17.92 -8.13
CA PRO A 173 -12.68 19.36 -8.29
C PRO A 173 -11.51 20.05 -7.57
N GLY A 174 -11.25 21.30 -7.96
CA GLY A 174 -10.31 22.18 -7.25
C GLY A 174 -8.84 22.01 -7.66
N GLU A 175 -7.97 22.53 -6.81
CA GLU A 175 -6.51 22.45 -6.97
C GLU A 175 -6.05 21.03 -6.57
N ILE A 176 -5.49 20.28 -7.53
CA ILE A 176 -4.90 18.96 -7.31
C ILE A 176 -3.38 19.11 -7.23
N SER A 177 -2.82 18.89 -6.04
CA SER A 177 -1.37 18.79 -5.83
C SER A 177 -0.95 17.33 -5.64
N LEU A 178 0.31 17.06 -5.97
CA LEU A 178 0.93 15.76 -5.72
C LEU A 178 1.95 15.92 -4.60
N VAL A 179 2.04 14.91 -3.74
CA VAL A 179 3.08 14.76 -2.72
C VAL A 179 3.68 13.37 -2.84
N SER A 180 4.95 13.19 -2.50
CA SER A 180 5.48 11.83 -2.48
C SER A 180 4.88 11.03 -1.30
N GLU A 181 4.61 9.75 -1.52
CA GLU A 181 4.15 8.82 -0.48
C GLU A 181 5.04 8.85 0.77
N PRO A 182 6.38 8.70 0.67
CA PRO A 182 7.22 8.71 1.86
C PRO A 182 7.34 10.09 2.51
N GLU A 183 7.18 11.20 1.78
CA GLU A 183 7.09 12.54 2.39
C GLU A 183 5.84 12.68 3.26
N ALA A 184 4.67 12.29 2.72
CA ALA A 184 3.42 12.31 3.45
C ALA A 184 3.50 11.43 4.71
N ALA A 185 4.09 10.25 4.59
CA ALA A 185 4.30 9.32 5.71
C ALA A 185 5.29 9.87 6.76
N ALA A 186 6.36 10.55 6.34
CA ALA A 186 7.31 11.20 7.23
C ALA A 186 6.63 12.30 8.05
N LEU A 187 5.90 13.20 7.39
CA LEU A 187 5.19 14.30 8.03
C LEU A 187 4.15 13.80 9.04
N ALA A 188 3.39 12.77 8.69
CA ALA A 188 2.44 12.13 9.60
C ALA A 188 3.15 11.54 10.82
N THR A 189 4.21 10.75 10.61
CA THR A 189 4.97 10.11 11.69
C THR A 189 5.62 11.14 12.62
N PHE A 190 6.23 12.19 12.06
CA PHE A 190 6.85 13.27 12.84
C PHE A 190 5.85 14.04 13.69
N LYS A 191 4.65 14.31 13.15
CA LYS A 191 3.57 14.93 13.90
C LYS A 191 3.13 14.05 15.08
N ASP A 192 2.91 12.76 14.85
CA ASP A 192 2.48 11.81 15.89
C ASP A 192 3.52 11.71 17.02
N ARG A 193 4.80 11.63 16.67
CA ARG A 193 5.90 11.58 17.65
C ARG A 193 5.97 12.83 18.51
N SER A 194 5.84 14.01 17.88
CA SER A 194 5.79 15.28 18.60
C SER A 194 4.62 15.30 19.60
N THR A 195 3.45 14.80 19.20
CA THR A 195 2.28 14.71 20.10
C THR A 195 2.43 13.67 21.22
N ASN A 196 3.19 12.60 20.98
CA ASN A 196 3.42 11.52 21.95
C ASN A 196 4.62 11.77 22.88
N GLY A 197 5.24 12.94 22.82
CA GLY A 197 6.36 13.32 23.69
C GLY A 197 7.70 12.71 23.28
N GLU A 198 7.85 12.26 22.03
CA GLU A 198 9.13 11.85 21.44
C GLU A 198 9.75 13.01 20.66
N PRO A 199 10.68 13.78 21.25
CA PRO A 199 11.14 15.02 20.65
C PRO A 199 12.00 14.78 19.41
N LEU A 200 11.56 15.34 18.29
CA LEU A 200 12.39 15.55 17.11
C LEU A 200 13.43 16.63 17.41
N ARG A 201 14.61 16.53 16.80
CA ARG A 201 15.66 17.54 16.90
C ARG A 201 16.04 18.04 15.52
N LYS A 202 16.38 19.33 15.45
CA LYS A 202 17.01 19.90 14.28
C LYS A 202 18.26 19.09 13.92
N ASP A 203 18.46 18.89 12.62
CA ASP A 203 19.53 18.09 12.03
C ASP A 203 19.44 16.57 12.28
N ASP A 204 18.39 16.06 12.93
CA ASP A 204 18.09 14.62 12.89
C ASP A 204 17.87 14.18 11.43
N VAL A 205 18.41 13.01 11.08
CA VAL A 205 18.23 12.40 9.75
C VAL A 205 17.51 11.07 9.86
N TYR A 206 16.47 10.90 9.04
CA TYR A 206 15.63 9.71 9.00
C TYR A 206 15.62 9.14 7.58
N VAL A 207 15.75 7.82 7.47
CA VAL A 207 15.41 7.10 6.24
C VAL A 207 13.95 6.66 6.36
N VAL A 208 13.10 7.07 5.44
CA VAL A 208 11.72 6.60 5.36
C VAL A 208 11.69 5.43 4.40
N CYS A 209 11.17 4.30 4.87
CA CYS A 209 10.94 3.12 4.06
C CYS A 209 9.44 2.88 3.97
N ASP A 210 8.84 3.36 2.88
CA ASP A 210 7.46 3.06 2.53
C ASP A 210 7.39 1.70 1.88
N ALA A 211 7.17 0.67 2.71
CA ALA A 211 7.02 -0.70 2.26
C ALA A 211 5.53 -0.98 2.05
N GLY A 212 5.09 -0.88 0.80
CA GLY A 212 3.73 -1.13 0.36
C GLY A 212 3.45 -2.59 -0.02
N GLY A 213 2.35 -2.78 -0.76
CA GLY A 213 1.99 -4.09 -1.31
C GLY A 213 2.78 -4.42 -2.57
N GLY A 214 2.84 -3.51 -3.54
CA GLY A 214 3.52 -3.72 -4.82
C GLY A 214 4.83 -2.95 -5.00
N THR A 215 5.07 -1.91 -4.22
CA THR A 215 6.29 -1.10 -4.28
C THR A 215 6.86 -0.89 -2.90
N VAL A 216 8.18 -0.70 -2.85
CA VAL A 216 8.90 -0.18 -1.69
C VAL A 216 9.68 1.04 -2.15
N ASP A 217 9.46 2.16 -1.48
CA ASP A 217 10.05 3.45 -1.82
C ASP A 217 10.83 4.00 -0.61
N LEU A 218 12.05 4.49 -0.87
CA LEU A 218 12.99 4.98 0.12
C LEU A 218 13.29 6.45 -0.16
N ILE A 219 13.34 7.24 0.90
CA ILE A 219 13.81 8.62 0.83
C ILE A 219 14.41 9.00 2.18
N SER A 220 15.31 9.98 2.17
CA SER A 220 16.01 10.40 3.38
C SER A 220 15.76 11.87 3.67
N TYR A 221 15.29 12.16 4.88
CA TYR A 221 14.96 13.53 5.31
C TYR A 221 15.81 13.97 6.48
N LYS A 222 16.28 15.22 6.40
CA LYS A 222 16.82 15.96 7.54
C LYS A 222 15.82 16.97 8.08
N ILE A 223 15.64 17.02 9.39
CA ILE A 223 14.82 18.04 10.05
C ILE A 223 15.52 19.41 9.99
N ARG A 224 14.90 20.39 9.33
CA ARG A 224 15.42 21.77 9.19
C ARG A 224 14.89 22.72 10.25
N SER A 225 13.61 22.63 10.54
CA SER A 225 12.93 23.41 11.58
C SER A 225 11.87 22.56 12.28
N LEU A 226 11.56 22.89 13.53
CA LEU A 226 10.51 22.23 14.33
C LEU A 226 9.23 23.07 14.41
N ASP A 227 9.32 24.38 14.20
CA ASP A 227 8.19 25.30 14.22
C ASP A 227 8.36 26.41 13.16
N PRO A 228 7.69 26.30 11.99
CA PRO A 228 6.96 25.12 11.53
C PRO A 228 7.88 23.91 11.32
N LEU A 229 7.32 22.70 11.36
CA LEU A 229 8.07 21.48 11.00
C LEU A 229 8.45 21.55 9.52
N GLU A 230 9.75 21.60 9.24
CA GLU A 230 10.31 21.62 7.90
C GLU A 230 11.31 20.49 7.75
N ILE A 231 11.19 19.75 6.66
CA ILE A 231 12.07 18.64 6.31
C ILE A 231 12.71 18.91 4.96
N GLU A 232 13.95 18.46 4.78
CA GLU A 232 14.67 18.56 3.51
C GLU A 232 15.25 17.21 3.13
N GLU A 233 15.06 16.84 1.87
CA GLU A 233 15.66 15.63 1.30
C GLU A 233 17.20 15.74 1.34
N CYS A 234 17.86 14.77 1.98
CA CYS A 234 19.31 14.76 2.12
C CYS A 234 20.02 13.72 1.24
N ALA A 235 19.27 12.77 0.67
CA ALA A 235 19.76 11.80 -0.30
C ALA A 235 18.70 11.50 -1.36
N ILE A 236 19.13 11.15 -2.58
CA ILE A 236 18.19 10.80 -3.66
C ILE A 236 17.46 9.55 -3.21
N GLY A 237 16.14 9.52 -3.41
CA GLY A 237 15.35 8.32 -3.11
C GLY A 237 15.73 7.12 -3.97
N ASP A 238 15.45 5.93 -3.45
CA ASP A 238 15.54 4.67 -4.19
C ASP A 238 14.24 3.87 -4.04
N GLY A 239 14.09 2.78 -4.78
CA GLY A 239 12.91 1.94 -4.63
C GLY A 239 12.90 0.74 -5.55
N GLY A 240 11.92 -0.12 -5.36
CA GLY A 240 11.77 -1.34 -6.14
C GLY A 240 10.34 -1.85 -6.19
N LEU A 241 10.05 -2.63 -7.22
CA LEU A 241 8.83 -3.43 -7.32
C LEU A 241 8.97 -4.67 -6.44
N CYS A 242 8.98 -4.45 -5.14
CA CYS A 242 8.97 -5.45 -4.10
C CYS A 242 8.00 -5.01 -3.01
N GLY A 243 7.46 -5.94 -2.24
CA GLY A 243 6.41 -5.63 -1.25
C GLY A 243 5.62 -6.86 -0.86
N SER A 244 4.69 -6.69 0.08
CA SER A 244 3.96 -7.83 0.67
C SER A 244 3.16 -8.66 -0.34
N ALA A 245 2.79 -8.08 -1.48
CA ALA A 245 2.02 -8.80 -2.48
C ALA A 245 2.88 -9.77 -3.33
N TYR A 246 4.21 -9.63 -3.30
CA TYR A 246 5.13 -10.64 -3.83
C TYR A 246 5.20 -11.88 -2.93
N ILE A 247 4.87 -11.76 -1.64
CA ILE A 247 4.70 -12.90 -0.73
C ILE A 247 3.46 -13.71 -1.15
N ASP A 248 2.38 -13.03 -1.53
CA ASP A 248 1.16 -13.67 -2.04
C ASP A 248 1.45 -14.47 -3.32
N MET A 249 2.22 -13.89 -4.25
CA MET A 249 2.65 -14.62 -5.46
C MET A 249 3.54 -15.81 -5.15
N GLY A 250 4.47 -15.65 -4.21
CA GLY A 250 5.33 -16.75 -3.75
C GLY A 250 4.50 -17.89 -3.18
N PHE A 251 3.46 -17.57 -2.40
CA PHE A 251 2.52 -18.56 -1.88
C PHE A 251 1.72 -19.24 -2.99
N GLU A 252 1.19 -18.49 -3.97
CA GLU A 252 0.48 -19.10 -5.10
C GLU A 252 1.39 -20.05 -5.89
N LYS A 253 2.64 -19.64 -6.17
CA LYS A 253 3.66 -20.47 -6.84
C LYS A 253 3.99 -21.71 -6.02
N PHE A 254 4.10 -21.58 -4.69
CA PHE A 254 4.28 -22.70 -3.77
C PHE A 254 3.12 -23.70 -3.86
N VAL A 255 1.87 -23.23 -3.84
CA VAL A 255 0.70 -24.12 -3.98
C VAL A 255 0.71 -24.82 -5.33
N LYS A 256 0.96 -24.09 -6.44
CA LYS A 256 1.06 -24.68 -7.79
C LYS A 256 2.11 -25.80 -7.86
N LEU A 257 3.25 -25.63 -7.19
CA LEU A 257 4.29 -26.64 -7.11
C LEU A 257 3.83 -27.88 -6.33
N LYS A 258 3.12 -27.69 -5.21
CA LYS A 258 2.66 -28.76 -4.33
C LYS A 258 1.48 -29.56 -4.87
N VAL A 259 0.49 -28.91 -5.47
CA VAL A 259 -0.70 -29.57 -6.04
C VAL A 259 -0.47 -30.01 -7.50
N GLY A 260 0.51 -29.39 -8.18
CA GLY A 260 0.72 -29.53 -9.61
C GLY A 260 -0.13 -28.54 -10.42
N GLU A 261 0.49 -27.93 -11.45
CA GLU A 261 -0.12 -26.85 -12.23
C GLU A 261 -1.45 -27.25 -12.90
N ALA A 262 -1.53 -28.48 -13.42
CA ALA A 262 -2.75 -28.99 -14.03
C ALA A 262 -3.91 -29.18 -13.02
N GLU A 263 -3.61 -29.48 -11.75
CA GLU A 263 -4.63 -29.56 -10.70
C GLU A 263 -5.04 -28.15 -10.24
N TYR A 264 -4.07 -27.25 -10.03
CA TYR A 264 -4.34 -25.86 -9.69
C TYR A 264 -5.24 -25.15 -10.71
N ASN A 265 -4.96 -25.34 -12.00
CA ASN A 265 -5.74 -24.72 -13.07
C ASN A 265 -7.17 -25.28 -13.16
N ARG A 266 -7.39 -26.54 -12.75
CA ARG A 266 -8.72 -27.17 -12.64
C ARG A 266 -9.51 -26.72 -11.40
N MET A 267 -8.88 -26.08 -10.42
CA MET A 267 -9.59 -25.55 -9.26
C MET A 267 -10.64 -24.51 -9.69
N ASN A 268 -11.74 -24.46 -8.96
CA ASN A 268 -12.71 -23.38 -9.12
C ASN A 268 -12.07 -22.03 -8.76
N GLU A 269 -12.34 -20.98 -9.54
CA GLU A 269 -11.76 -19.65 -9.33
C GLU A 269 -12.11 -19.08 -7.95
N ASN A 270 -13.33 -19.26 -7.47
CA ASN A 270 -13.74 -18.79 -6.13
C ASN A 270 -12.99 -19.54 -5.02
N HIS A 271 -12.64 -20.81 -5.23
CA HIS A 271 -11.81 -21.55 -4.27
C HIS A 271 -10.37 -21.01 -4.24
N ARG A 272 -9.78 -20.66 -5.40
CA ARG A 272 -8.47 -19.99 -5.45
C ARG A 272 -8.50 -18.63 -4.77
N LYS A 273 -9.53 -17.81 -5.03
CA LYS A 273 -9.73 -16.51 -4.35
C LYS A 273 -9.81 -16.69 -2.83
N ARG A 274 -10.59 -17.69 -2.36
CA ARG A 274 -10.74 -17.97 -0.92
C ARG A 274 -9.44 -18.46 -0.28
N MET A 275 -8.68 -19.30 -0.97
CA MET A 275 -7.35 -19.76 -0.54
C MET A 275 -6.40 -18.58 -0.33
N MET A 276 -6.36 -17.62 -1.27
CA MET A 276 -5.52 -16.42 -1.13
C MET A 276 -5.97 -15.52 0.03
N ILE A 277 -7.27 -15.36 0.24
CA ILE A 277 -7.83 -14.62 1.39
C ILE A 277 -7.45 -15.30 2.71
N ASP A 278 -7.57 -16.63 2.78
CA ASP A 278 -7.24 -17.41 3.97
C ASP A 278 -5.75 -17.31 4.31
N PHE A 279 -4.86 -17.40 3.31
CA PHE A 279 -3.43 -17.15 3.50
C PHE A 279 -3.13 -15.73 4.03
N ASP A 280 -3.71 -14.69 3.42
CA ASP A 280 -3.49 -13.31 3.84
C ASP A 280 -3.88 -13.10 5.31
N VAL A 281 -5.07 -13.56 5.69
CA VAL A 281 -5.66 -13.32 7.02
C VAL A 281 -5.07 -14.22 8.10
N GLN A 282 -4.94 -15.53 7.85
CA GLN A 282 -4.54 -16.50 8.88
C GLN A 282 -3.02 -16.67 9.02
N VAL A 283 -2.27 -16.33 7.97
CA VAL A 283 -0.84 -16.60 7.88
C VAL A 283 -0.04 -15.31 7.74
N LYS A 284 -0.20 -14.59 6.62
CA LYS A 284 0.70 -13.50 6.24
C LYS A 284 0.68 -12.34 7.23
N ARG A 285 -0.49 -11.77 7.53
CA ARG A 285 -0.62 -10.59 8.42
C ARG A 285 -0.13 -10.86 9.85
N GLY A 286 -0.27 -12.09 10.33
CA GLY A 286 0.14 -12.49 11.68
C GLY A 286 1.58 -12.99 11.80
N PHE A 287 2.30 -13.12 10.68
CA PHE A 287 3.63 -13.72 10.70
C PHE A 287 4.67 -12.76 11.28
N SER A 288 5.39 -13.23 12.29
CA SER A 288 6.45 -12.47 12.97
C SER A 288 7.81 -13.18 12.96
N GLY A 289 7.86 -14.41 12.40
CA GLY A 289 9.05 -15.27 12.39
C GLY A 289 9.47 -15.85 13.75
N LYS A 290 8.79 -15.50 14.84
CA LYS A 290 9.05 -16.02 16.20
C LYS A 290 8.33 -17.34 16.50
N ASP A 291 7.16 -17.54 15.90
CA ASP A 291 6.35 -18.74 16.05
C ASP A 291 6.88 -19.85 15.13
N GLN A 292 7.04 -21.06 15.69
CA GLN A 292 7.47 -22.26 14.96
C GLN A 292 6.29 -23.17 14.61
N LYS A 293 5.05 -22.75 14.89
CA LYS A 293 3.86 -23.52 14.59
C LYS A 293 3.58 -23.55 13.09
N ASN A 294 3.21 -24.74 12.62
CA ASN A 294 2.62 -24.90 11.30
C ASN A 294 1.29 -24.13 11.21
N ARG A 295 1.01 -23.64 10.01
CA ARG A 295 -0.28 -23.03 9.65
C ARG A 295 -0.95 -23.87 8.58
N SER A 296 -2.25 -23.71 8.41
CA SER A 296 -3.01 -24.39 7.36
C SER A 296 -3.76 -23.37 6.54
N VAL A 297 -3.82 -23.59 5.23
CA VAL A 297 -4.65 -22.82 4.31
C VAL A 297 -5.60 -23.77 3.59
N GLU A 298 -6.88 -23.42 3.51
CA GLU A 298 -7.90 -24.26 2.88
C GLU A 298 -7.66 -24.40 1.37
N LEU A 299 -7.64 -25.65 0.87
CA LEU A 299 -7.50 -26.03 -0.54
C LEU A 299 -8.73 -26.85 -1.00
N ARG A 300 -9.86 -26.17 -1.17
CA ARG A 300 -11.12 -26.82 -1.56
C ARG A 300 -11.05 -27.46 -2.94
N GLY A 301 -11.38 -28.75 -3.00
CA GLY A 301 -11.46 -29.51 -4.25
C GLY A 301 -10.13 -30.08 -4.74
N VAL A 302 -9.06 -29.93 -3.95
CA VAL A 302 -7.75 -30.56 -4.21
C VAL A 302 -7.70 -31.92 -3.55
N ARG A 303 -7.11 -32.91 -4.22
CA ARG A 303 -6.95 -34.27 -3.66
C ARG A 303 -5.94 -34.26 -2.52
N ASN A 304 -6.20 -35.07 -1.49
CA ASN A 304 -5.24 -35.26 -0.41
C ASN A 304 -3.95 -35.87 -0.96
N ASN A 305 -2.83 -35.32 -0.54
CA ASN A 305 -1.49 -35.81 -0.77
C ASN A 305 -0.64 -35.51 0.47
N ALA A 306 -0.52 -36.50 1.36
CA ALA A 306 0.18 -36.33 2.63
C ALA A 306 1.68 -36.07 2.47
N GLU A 307 2.30 -36.57 1.40
CA GLU A 307 3.73 -36.34 1.10
C GLU A 307 4.00 -34.87 0.77
N GLU A 308 3.03 -34.20 0.13
CA GLU A 308 3.10 -32.78 -0.19
C GLU A 308 2.46 -31.88 0.88
N GLY A 309 2.07 -32.45 2.02
CA GLY A 309 1.45 -31.70 3.14
C GLY A 309 0.00 -31.30 2.87
N ILE A 310 -0.68 -31.92 1.91
CA ILE A 310 -2.09 -31.67 1.58
C ILE A 310 -2.95 -32.71 2.29
N ILE A 311 -3.60 -32.30 3.38
CA ILE A 311 -4.35 -33.21 4.27
C ILE A 311 -5.69 -32.57 4.60
N ASN A 312 -6.76 -33.35 4.49
CA ASN A 312 -8.14 -32.93 4.78
C ASN A 312 -8.58 -31.66 4.04
N GLY A 313 -8.19 -31.55 2.76
CA GLY A 313 -8.55 -30.39 1.94
C GLY A 313 -7.87 -29.08 2.36
N ALA A 314 -6.71 -29.15 3.03
CA ALA A 314 -5.88 -28.01 3.36
C ALA A 314 -4.40 -28.30 3.09
N ILE A 315 -3.63 -27.25 2.80
CA ILE A 315 -2.17 -27.33 2.74
C ILE A 315 -1.57 -26.89 4.07
N ILE A 316 -0.70 -27.73 4.62
CA ILE A 316 0.05 -27.42 5.85
C ILE A 316 1.34 -26.70 5.46
N LEU A 317 1.48 -25.48 5.96
CA LEU A 317 2.65 -24.63 5.79
C LEU A 317 3.51 -24.73 7.05
N SER A 318 4.76 -25.18 6.90
CA SER A 318 5.73 -25.10 7.99
C SER A 318 6.15 -23.65 8.23
N ALA A 319 6.61 -23.36 9.45
CA ALA A 319 7.17 -22.04 9.76
C ALA A 319 8.33 -21.68 8.82
N ASP A 320 9.16 -22.65 8.43
CA ASP A 320 10.26 -22.45 7.51
C ASP A 320 9.79 -22.15 6.08
N SER A 321 8.76 -22.82 5.57
CA SER A 321 8.21 -22.50 4.26
C SER A 321 7.65 -21.08 4.22
N ILE A 322 6.93 -20.65 5.27
CA ILE A 322 6.44 -19.27 5.37
C ILE A 322 7.62 -18.30 5.46
N ARG A 323 8.64 -18.62 6.25
CA ARG A 323 9.87 -17.83 6.37
C ARG A 323 10.54 -17.63 5.03
N THR A 324 10.69 -18.68 4.22
CA THR A 324 11.28 -18.59 2.87
C THR A 324 10.50 -17.61 1.98
N LEU A 325 9.17 -17.62 2.03
CA LEU A 325 8.34 -16.67 1.26
C LEU A 325 8.62 -15.22 1.67
N PHE A 326 8.74 -14.96 2.96
CA PHE A 326 9.05 -13.63 3.47
C PHE A 326 10.50 -13.22 3.21
N ASP A 327 11.48 -14.11 3.39
CA ASP A 327 12.90 -13.83 3.25
C ASP A 327 13.26 -13.38 1.83
N GLN A 328 12.61 -13.94 0.81
CA GLN A 328 12.79 -13.52 -0.58
C GLN A 328 12.45 -12.03 -0.78
N VAL A 329 11.41 -11.54 -0.10
CA VAL A 329 10.98 -10.13 -0.21
C VAL A 329 11.74 -9.24 0.77
N CYS A 330 11.93 -9.68 2.03
CA CYS A 330 12.61 -8.88 3.04
C CYS A 330 14.06 -8.61 2.69
N SER A 331 14.77 -9.57 2.08
CA SER A 331 16.16 -9.34 1.66
C SER A 331 16.27 -8.21 0.62
N GLN A 332 15.31 -8.12 -0.32
CA GLN A 332 15.28 -7.01 -1.29
C GLN A 332 15.03 -5.66 -0.61
N VAL A 333 14.15 -5.62 0.39
CA VAL A 333 13.88 -4.40 1.16
C VAL A 333 15.11 -3.98 1.98
N GLU A 334 15.79 -4.94 2.62
CA GLU A 334 17.02 -4.68 3.36
C GLU A 334 18.11 -4.11 2.46
N ASP A 335 18.33 -4.70 1.28
CA ASP A 335 19.32 -4.22 0.32
C ASP A 335 19.04 -2.76 -0.10
N LEU A 336 17.77 -2.41 -0.34
CA LEU A 336 17.37 -1.04 -0.66
C LEU A 336 17.61 -0.08 0.52
N VAL A 337 17.25 -0.48 1.74
CA VAL A 337 17.44 0.35 2.93
C VAL A 337 18.93 0.56 3.23
N GLU A 338 19.77 -0.46 3.11
CA GLU A 338 21.21 -0.31 3.30
C GLU A 338 21.81 0.64 2.26
N LYS A 339 21.46 0.46 0.99
CA LYS A 339 21.95 1.36 -0.06
C LYS A 339 21.55 2.81 0.20
N GLN A 340 20.32 3.04 0.67
CA GLN A 340 19.86 4.38 1.03
C GLN A 340 20.64 4.95 2.22
N ILE A 341 20.92 4.14 3.25
CA ILE A 341 21.75 4.54 4.40
C ILE A 341 23.16 4.90 3.95
N ASP A 342 23.78 4.06 3.13
CA ASP A 342 25.13 4.28 2.61
C ASP A 342 25.19 5.59 1.81
N GLU A 343 24.19 5.90 0.98
CA GLU A 343 24.13 7.19 0.26
C GLU A 343 24.03 8.39 1.21
N VAL A 344 23.28 8.28 2.31
CA VAL A 344 23.17 9.34 3.32
C VAL A 344 24.50 9.54 4.05
N GLU A 345 25.17 8.45 4.41
CA GLU A 345 26.48 8.46 5.08
C GLU A 345 27.58 9.02 4.18
N GLU A 346 27.59 8.68 2.88
CA GLU A 346 28.49 9.25 1.87
C GLU A 346 28.33 10.77 1.73
N LYS A 347 27.11 11.30 1.97
CA LYS A 347 26.83 12.74 2.01
C LYS A 347 27.21 13.41 3.33
N GLY A 348 27.78 12.66 4.28
CA GLY A 348 28.31 13.16 5.54
C GLY A 348 27.27 13.28 6.66
N PHE A 349 26.12 12.62 6.52
CA PHE A 349 25.07 12.60 7.54
C PHE A 349 25.07 11.28 8.31
N ALA A 350 24.59 11.30 9.56
CA ALA A 350 24.38 10.09 10.35
C ALA A 350 22.88 9.79 10.43
N VAL A 351 22.47 8.60 9.97
CA VAL A 351 21.07 8.16 10.05
C VAL A 351 20.72 7.87 11.51
N LYS A 352 19.69 8.53 12.04
CA LYS A 352 19.19 8.31 13.39
C LYS A 352 18.25 7.10 13.46
N ALA A 353 17.35 7.00 12.48
CA ALA A 353 16.37 5.92 12.43
C ALA A 353 15.87 5.64 11.01
N VAL A 354 15.46 4.40 10.80
CA VAL A 354 14.62 3.98 9.67
C VAL A 354 13.17 4.00 10.13
N LEU A 355 12.31 4.73 9.41
CA LEU A 355 10.86 4.77 9.61
C LEU A 355 10.21 3.78 8.65
N LEU A 356 9.70 2.67 9.16
CA LEU A 356 8.88 1.73 8.41
C LEU A 356 7.43 2.21 8.35
N VAL A 357 6.97 2.48 7.13
CA VAL A 357 5.62 2.93 6.81
C VAL A 357 5.04 2.08 5.68
N GLY A 358 3.74 2.22 5.39
CA GLY A 358 3.04 1.39 4.43
C GLY A 358 2.58 0.03 5.01
N GLY A 359 1.71 -0.66 4.25
CA GLY A 359 1.05 -1.87 4.73
C GLY A 359 2.00 -3.05 5.00
N PHE A 360 3.09 -3.16 4.24
CA PHE A 360 4.17 -4.12 4.54
C PHE A 360 5.15 -3.58 5.59
N GLY A 361 5.29 -2.26 5.69
CA GLY A 361 6.02 -1.59 6.79
C GLY A 361 5.46 -1.95 8.17
N ALA A 362 4.17 -2.28 8.29
CA ALA A 362 3.55 -2.81 9.51
C ALA A 362 3.86 -4.31 9.80
N SER A 363 4.61 -5.00 8.94
CA SER A 363 5.01 -6.39 9.15
C SER A 363 5.99 -6.51 10.32
N ARG A 364 5.63 -7.30 11.33
CA ARG A 364 6.53 -7.61 12.45
C ARG A 364 7.76 -8.37 12.00
N TYR A 365 7.63 -9.21 10.96
CA TYR A 365 8.78 -9.95 10.43
C TYR A 365 9.79 -9.03 9.77
N LEU A 366 9.34 -8.08 8.95
CA LEU A 366 10.21 -7.09 8.31
C LEU A 366 10.91 -6.21 9.34
N HIS A 367 10.17 -5.75 10.36
CA HIS A 367 10.74 -4.98 11.47
C HIS A 367 11.84 -5.76 12.19
N HIS A 368 11.58 -7.02 12.61
CA HIS A 368 12.59 -7.85 13.27
C HIS A 368 13.82 -8.10 12.38
N ARG A 369 13.62 -8.29 11.07
CA ARG A 369 14.68 -8.51 10.08
C ARG A 369 15.66 -7.33 10.05
N LEU A 370 15.15 -6.11 9.85
CA LEU A 370 15.96 -4.89 9.87
C LEU A 370 16.60 -4.63 11.25
N GLU A 371 15.82 -4.76 12.33
CA GLU A 371 16.31 -4.50 13.69
C GLU A 371 17.47 -5.44 14.06
N ASN A 372 17.35 -6.74 13.76
CA ASN A 372 18.42 -7.70 13.97
C ASN A 372 19.63 -7.43 13.08
N GLY A 373 19.41 -7.03 11.82
CA GLY A 373 20.47 -6.63 10.90
C GLY A 373 21.31 -5.47 11.44
N TYR A 374 20.70 -4.46 12.06
CA TYR A 374 21.43 -3.35 12.69
C TYR A 374 22.12 -3.72 14.00
N LYS A 375 21.44 -4.49 14.87
CA LYS A 375 22.04 -5.00 16.11
C LYS A 375 23.30 -5.83 15.82
N ASN A 376 23.24 -6.72 14.84
CA ASN A 376 24.37 -7.58 14.46
C ASN A 376 25.56 -6.81 13.89
N ARG A 377 25.30 -5.68 13.23
CA ARG A 377 26.33 -4.78 12.67
C ARG A 377 26.77 -3.68 13.62
N GLN A 378 26.25 -3.65 14.85
CA GLN A 378 26.52 -2.63 15.87
C GLN A 378 26.25 -1.19 15.37
N LYS A 379 25.29 -1.02 14.44
CA LYS A 379 24.84 0.31 14.00
C LYS A 379 23.88 0.87 15.06
N GLU A 380 24.09 2.11 15.51
CA GLU A 380 23.18 2.83 16.44
C GLU A 380 21.95 3.42 15.70
N ILE A 381 21.34 2.65 14.80
CA ILE A 381 20.17 3.06 14.00
C ILE A 381 18.91 2.40 14.57
N GLN A 382 17.90 3.21 14.91
CA GLN A 382 16.61 2.68 15.37
C GLN A 382 15.73 2.25 14.19
N VAL A 383 14.96 1.18 14.35
CA VAL A 383 13.89 0.80 13.41
C VAL A 383 12.55 1.12 14.06
N ILE A 384 11.88 2.12 13.52
CA ILE A 384 10.63 2.65 14.05
C ILE A 384 9.52 2.20 13.13
N GLN A 385 8.50 1.56 13.69
CA GLN A 385 7.34 1.07 12.96
C GLN A 385 6.11 1.78 13.53
N ASN A 386 5.37 2.49 12.69
CA ASN A 386 4.13 3.12 13.12
C ASN A 386 3.01 2.07 13.11
N ALA A 387 2.25 1.97 14.20
CA ALA A 387 1.33 0.85 14.43
C ALA A 387 0.05 0.90 13.57
N GLU A 388 -0.21 2.01 12.88
CA GLU A 388 -1.48 2.29 12.18
C GLU A 388 -1.33 2.63 10.68
N ALA A 389 -0.25 2.17 10.02
CA ALA A 389 0.03 2.46 8.61
C ALA A 389 -0.93 1.80 7.59
#